data_AF-A0A7R9DSI5-F1
#
_entry.id   AF-A0A7R9DSI5-F1
#
_cell.length_a   1.000
_cell.length_b   1.000
_cell.length_c   1.000
_cell.angle_alpha   90.00
_cell.angle_beta   90.00
_cell.angle_gamma   90.00
#
_symmetry.space_group_name_H-M   'P 1'
#
loop_
_entity.id
_entity.type
_entity.pdbx_description
1 polymer ?
#
loop_
_entity_poly.entity_id
_entity_poly.type
_entity_poly.pdbx_seq_one_letter_code
_entity_poly.pdbx_strand_id
1 'polypeptide(L)'
;FQGVTWPTMHSLSARWIPAHERGKFMVSYHGLAIGSALNYPLGGFLITSLGWEYVFYFTGGLSVIWSCAWWFLVHDSPAQHPHITANEREYLEQSLGKSVEQKKVK
;
A
#
# COMPACT_ATOMS: atom_id res chain seq x y z
N PHE A 1 -6.12 9.53 13.34
CA PHE A 1 -6.46 9.10 11.97
C PHE A 1 -6.11 7.64 11.61
N GLN A 2 -5.52 6.82 12.51
CA GLN A 2 -5.19 5.40 12.23
C GLN A 2 -6.40 4.44 12.12
N GLY A 3 -7.61 4.86 12.53
CA GLY A 3 -8.78 3.97 12.56
C GLY A 3 -9.38 3.62 11.20
N VAL A 4 -9.20 4.46 10.18
CA VAL A 4 -9.79 4.25 8.84
C VAL A 4 -8.81 3.56 7.89
N THR A 5 -7.51 3.62 8.17
CA THR A 5 -6.45 3.08 7.30
C THR A 5 -6.59 1.58 7.06
N TRP A 6 -6.79 0.80 8.11
CA TRP A 6 -6.92 -0.66 8.03
C TRP A 6 -8.17 -1.15 7.27
N PRO A 7 -9.40 -0.67 7.54
CA PRO A 7 -10.56 -1.09 6.77
C PRO A 7 -10.47 -0.67 5.31
N THR A 8 -9.98 0.53 5.00
CA THR A 8 -9.81 0.99 3.61
C THR A 8 -8.78 0.16 2.87
N MET A 9 -7.64 -0.17 3.50
CA MET A 9 -6.61 -1.02 2.87
C MET A 9 -7.13 -2.43 2.56
N HIS A 10 -7.93 -3.00 3.47
CA HIS A 10 -8.59 -4.29 3.24
C HIS A 10 -9.65 -4.22 2.12
N SER A 11 -10.44 -3.15 2.05
CA SER A 11 -11.41 -2.95 0.96
C SER A 11 -10.73 -2.79 -0.40
N LEU A 12 -9.61 -2.06 -0.47
CA LEU A 12 -8.84 -1.89 -1.70
C LEU A 12 -8.21 -3.21 -2.16
N SER A 13 -7.54 -3.91 -1.24
CA SER A 13 -6.89 -5.19 -1.53
C SER A 13 -7.89 -6.30 -1.85
N ALA A 14 -9.12 -6.25 -1.33
CA ALA A 14 -10.18 -7.18 -1.72
C ALA A 14 -10.62 -7.01 -3.19
N ARG A 15 -10.52 -5.80 -3.76
CA ARG A 15 -10.91 -5.47 -5.14
C ARG A 15 -9.77 -5.67 -6.15
N TRP A 16 -8.52 -5.59 -5.70
CA TRP A 16 -7.34 -5.67 -6.56
C TRP A 16 -6.59 -7.02 -6.50
N ILE A 17 -6.82 -7.85 -5.48
CA ILE A 17 -5.96 -9.02 -5.22
C ILE A 17 -6.75 -10.32 -5.25
N PRO A 18 -6.46 -11.21 -6.20
CA PRO A 18 -7.01 -12.57 -6.26
C PRO A 18 -6.73 -13.35 -4.98
N ALA A 19 -7.66 -14.22 -4.58
CA ALA A 19 -7.56 -14.98 -3.33
C ALA A 19 -6.26 -15.80 -3.20
N HIS A 20 -5.71 -16.28 -4.32
CA HIS A 20 -4.47 -17.07 -4.33
C HIS A 20 -3.19 -16.24 -4.12
N GLU A 21 -3.21 -14.91 -4.32
CA GLU A 21 -2.03 -14.04 -4.14
C GLU A 21 -2.10 -13.17 -2.89
N ARG A 22 -3.22 -13.22 -2.14
CA ARG A 22 -3.38 -12.45 -0.89
C ARG A 22 -2.25 -12.69 0.11
N GLY A 23 -1.70 -13.91 0.16
CA GLY A 23 -0.54 -14.21 1.01
C GLY A 23 0.69 -13.37 0.68
N LYS A 24 0.97 -13.11 -0.61
CA LYS A 24 2.09 -12.26 -1.04
C LYS A 24 1.87 -10.80 -0.66
N PHE A 25 0.65 -10.31 -0.80
CA PHE A 25 0.29 -8.94 -0.40
C PHE A 25 0.33 -8.73 1.12
N MET A 26 -0.05 -9.74 1.89
CA MET A 26 0.02 -9.67 3.36
C MET A 26 1.45 -9.45 3.87
N VAL A 27 2.47 -9.94 3.13
CA VAL A 27 3.88 -9.69 3.47
C VAL A 27 4.20 -8.19 3.45
N SER A 28 3.56 -7.40 2.57
CA SER A 28 3.76 -5.95 2.49
C SER A 28 3.38 -5.20 3.76
N TYR A 29 2.50 -5.75 4.61
CA TYR A 29 2.16 -5.13 5.90
C TYR A 29 3.34 -5.06 6.88
N HIS A 30 4.34 -5.95 6.74
CA HIS A 30 5.55 -5.89 7.55
C HIS A 30 6.42 -4.67 7.25
N GLY A 31 6.16 -3.96 6.14
CA GLY A 31 6.84 -2.70 5.81
C GLY A 31 6.73 -1.66 6.92
N LEU A 32 5.65 -1.66 7.71
CA LEU A 32 5.50 -0.75 8.86
C LEU A 32 6.54 -1.03 9.96
N ALA A 33 6.77 -2.31 10.27
CA ALA A 33 7.73 -2.72 11.29
C ALA A 33 9.16 -2.41 10.84
N ILE A 34 9.48 -2.70 9.58
CA ILE A 34 10.78 -2.39 8.98
C ILE A 34 11.03 -0.87 8.95
N GLY A 35 10.02 -0.10 8.54
CA GLY A 35 10.09 1.36 8.51
C GLY A 35 10.37 1.94 9.90
N SER A 36 9.71 1.41 10.92
CA SER A 36 9.93 1.83 12.31
C SER A 36 11.34 1.49 12.79
N ALA A 37 11.82 0.27 12.48
CA ALA A 37 13.16 -0.18 12.84
C ALA A 37 14.27 0.68 12.20
N LEU A 38 14.05 1.20 11.00
CA LEU A 38 14.99 2.11 10.33
C LEU A 38 14.84 3.56 10.83
N ASN A 39 13.62 4.00 11.15
CA ASN A 39 13.35 5.38 11.52
C ASN A 39 14.01 5.79 12.84
N TYR A 40 14.08 4.89 13.83
CA TYR A 40 14.72 5.18 15.13
C TYR A 40 16.23 5.49 15.03
N PRO A 41 17.07 4.63 14.43
CA PRO A 41 18.50 4.92 14.28
C PRO A 41 18.75 6.11 13.36
N LEU A 42 17.95 6.28 12.29
CA LEU A 42 18.07 7.46 11.43
C LEU A 42 17.77 8.74 12.21
N GLY A 43 16.68 8.75 13.00
CA GLY A 43 16.31 9.88 13.83
C GLY A 43 17.42 10.25 14.83
N GLY A 44 17.99 9.24 15.51
CA GLY A 44 19.12 9.46 16.42
C GLY A 44 20.35 10.06 15.73
N PHE A 45 20.68 9.57 14.52
CA PHE A 45 21.79 10.10 13.73
C PHE A 45 21.56 11.55 13.27
N LEU A 46 20.35 11.86 12.79
CA LEU A 46 19.99 13.21 12.35
C LEU A 46 20.01 14.22 13.52
N ILE A 47 19.45 13.85 14.68
CA ILE A 47 19.46 14.71 15.87
C ILE A 47 20.89 15.05 16.29
N THR A 48 21.77 14.06 16.31
CA THR A 48 23.17 14.22 16.76
C THR A 48 24.00 15.06 15.80
N SER A 49 23.72 14.99 14.49
CA SER A 49 24.55 15.64 13.46
C SER A 49 24.04 17.02 13.05
N LEU A 50 22.72 17.19 12.91
CA LEU A 50 22.10 18.36 12.30
C LEU A 50 21.11 19.07 13.23
N GLY A 51 20.76 18.46 14.36
CA GLY A 51 19.76 18.97 15.28
C GLY A 51 18.38 18.34 15.08
N TRP A 52 17.53 18.52 16.09
CA TRP A 52 16.24 17.84 16.19
C TRP A 52 15.22 18.27 15.13
N GLU A 53 15.33 19.50 14.64
CA GLU A 53 14.46 20.09 13.61
C GLU A 53 14.56 19.36 12.26
N TYR A 54 15.73 18.82 11.91
CA TYR A 54 15.93 18.11 10.65
C TYR A 54 15.20 16.76 10.58
N VAL A 55 14.86 16.15 11.72
CA VAL A 55 14.03 14.94 11.73
C VAL A 55 12.65 15.23 11.16
N PHE A 56 12.08 16.40 11.47
CA PHE A 56 10.78 16.81 10.96
C PHE A 56 10.82 17.12 9.47
N TYR A 57 11.85 17.82 9.00
CA TYR A 57 12.03 18.10 7.57
C TYR A 57 12.23 16.80 6.76
N PHE A 58 13.02 15.86 7.27
CA PHE A 58 13.30 14.61 6.57
C PHE A 58 12.07 13.69 6.52
N THR A 59 11.44 13.43 7.67
CA THR A 59 10.27 12.54 7.75
C THR A 59 9.05 13.14 7.05
N GLY A 60 8.85 14.46 7.18
CA GLY A 60 7.81 15.19 6.48
C GLY A 60 8.03 15.20 4.96
N GLY A 61 9.25 15.52 4.51
CA GLY A 61 9.60 15.50 3.08
C GLY A 61 9.43 14.12 2.47
N LEU A 62 9.89 13.07 3.14
CA LEU A 62 9.71 11.69 2.70
C LEU A 62 8.22 11.31 2.61
N SER A 63 7.40 11.73 3.57
CA SER A 63 5.95 11.52 3.54
C SER A 63 5.30 12.21 2.34
N VAL A 64 5.69 13.45 2.01
CA VAL A 64 5.13 14.18 0.86
C VAL A 64 5.51 13.51 -0.45
N ILE A 65 6.77 13.11 -0.62
CA ILE A 65 7.22 12.37 -1.80
C ILE A 65 6.43 11.07 -1.95
N TRP A 66 6.25 10.34 -0.85
CA TRP A 66 5.46 9.10 -0.84
C TRP A 66 3.98 9.35 -1.18
N SER A 67 3.37 10.41 -0.64
CA SER A 67 2.00 10.79 -0.98
C SER A 67 1.84 11.13 -2.46
N CYS A 68 2.80 11.86 -3.04
CA CYS A 68 2.80 12.15 -4.48
C CYS A 68 2.91 10.85 -5.29
N ALA A 69 3.84 9.96 -4.95
CA ALA A 69 3.97 8.67 -5.61
C ALA A 69 2.67 7.85 -5.51
N TRP A 70 2.03 7.82 -4.33
CA TRP A 70 0.76 7.14 -4.13
C TRP A 70 -0.35 7.70 -5.03
N TRP A 71 -0.42 9.02 -5.20
CA TRP A 71 -1.38 9.65 -6.11
C TRP A 71 -1.18 9.26 -7.58
N PHE A 72 0.06 9.02 -8.02
CA PHE A 72 0.34 8.59 -9.38
C PHE A 72 0.17 7.08 -9.60
N LEU A 73 0.42 6.26 -8.57
CA LEU A 73 0.44 4.80 -8.70
C LEU A 73 -0.89 4.13 -8.30
N VAL A 74 -1.69 4.73 -7.43
CA VAL A 74 -2.88 4.07 -6.86
C VAL A 74 -4.15 4.75 -7.33
N HIS A 75 -4.92 4.02 -8.14
CA HIS A 75 -6.26 4.42 -8.58
C HIS A 75 -7.34 3.49 -8.02
N ASP A 76 -8.51 4.04 -7.73
CA ASP A 76 -9.64 3.35 -7.06
C ASP A 76 -10.28 2.22 -7.89
N SER A 77 -10.00 2.16 -9.18
CA SER A 77 -10.53 1.14 -10.07
C SER A 77 -9.50 0.73 -11.12
N PRO A 78 -9.30 -0.57 -11.38
CA PRO A 78 -8.46 -1.04 -12.49
C PRO A 78 -8.96 -0.53 -13.85
N ALA A 79 -10.24 -0.13 -13.95
CA ALA A 79 -10.82 0.47 -15.15
C ALA A 79 -10.41 1.94 -15.40
N GLN A 80 -9.86 2.64 -14.40
CA GLN A 80 -9.42 4.04 -14.51
C GLN A 80 -7.90 4.18 -14.62
N HIS A 81 -7.17 3.06 -14.55
CA HIS A 81 -5.71 3.06 -14.62
C HIS A 81 -5.25 3.10 -16.09
N PRO A 82 -4.65 4.19 -16.58
CA PRO A 82 -4.26 4.31 -17.99
C PRO A 82 -3.16 3.33 -18.42
N HIS A 83 -2.50 2.67 -17.46
CA HIS A 83 -1.40 1.73 -17.68
C HIS A 83 -1.75 0.26 -17.40
N ILE A 84 -3.03 -0.09 -17.21
CA ILE A 84 -3.38 -1.51 -17.05
C ILE A 84 -3.27 -2.23 -18.40
N THR A 85 -2.50 -3.30 -18.43
CA THR A 85 -2.35 -4.11 -19.65
C THR A 85 -3.63 -4.92 -19.86
N ALA A 86 -4.09 -5.08 -21.10
CA ALA A 86 -5.32 -5.83 -21.40
C ALA A 86 -5.32 -7.25 -20.78
N ASN A 87 -4.15 -7.92 -20.76
CA ASN A 87 -3.95 -9.20 -20.09
C ASN A 87 -4.19 -9.16 -18.58
N GLU A 88 -3.76 -8.08 -17.90
CA GLU A 88 -3.92 -7.93 -16.45
C GLU A 88 -5.38 -7.69 -16.09
N ARG A 89 -6.09 -6.92 -16.91
CA ARG A 89 -7.53 -6.70 -16.78
C ARG A 89 -8.32 -8.00 -16.94
N GLU A 90 -8.05 -8.77 -18.00
CA GLU A 90 -8.73 -10.04 -18.23
C GLU A 90 -8.44 -11.07 -17.14
N TYR A 91 -7.20 -11.10 -16.64
CA TYR A 91 -6.80 -11.93 -15.51
C TYR A 91 -7.53 -11.57 -14.21
N LEU A 92 -7.68 -10.27 -13.92
CA LEU A 92 -8.44 -9.78 -12.77
C LEU A 92 -9.93 -10.09 -12.91
N GLU A 93 -10.54 -9.84 -14.06
CA GLU A 93 -11.97 -10.13 -14.33
C GLU A 93 -12.27 -11.63 -14.18
N GLN A 94 -11.45 -12.51 -14.74
CA GLN A 94 -11.61 -13.96 -14.60
C GLN A 94 -11.36 -14.47 -13.16
N SER A 95 -10.38 -13.90 -12.45
CA SER A 95 -10.01 -14.33 -11.10
C SER A 95 -10.97 -13.82 -10.02
N LEU A 96 -11.47 -12.59 -10.15
CA LEU A 96 -12.45 -12.00 -9.25
C LEU A 96 -13.84 -12.62 -9.46
N GLY A 97 -14.24 -12.91 -10.71
CA GLY A 97 -15.50 -13.57 -11.04
C GLY A 97 -15.66 -14.94 -10.36
N LYS A 98 -14.61 -15.78 -10.39
CA LYS A 98 -14.60 -17.08 -9.70
C LYS A 98 -14.65 -16.96 -8.16
N SER A 99 -14.08 -15.90 -7.59
CA SER A 99 -14.03 -15.71 -6.14
C SER A 99 -15.38 -15.26 -5.54
N VAL A 100 -16.26 -14.62 -6.33
CA VAL A 100 -17.61 -14.24 -5.90
C VAL A 100 -18.55 -15.45 -5.93
N GLU A 101 -18.40 -16.35 -6.90
CA GLU A 101 -19.20 -17.57 -7.00
C GLU A 101 -18.96 -18.52 -5.81
N GLN A 102 -17.70 -18.68 -5.38
CA GLN A 102 -17.38 -19.52 -4.21
C GLN A 102 -17.94 -19.00 -2.89
N LYS A 103 -18.19 -17.69 -2.75
CA LYS A 103 -18.78 -17.12 -1.52
C LYS A 103 -20.31 -17.30 -1.46
N LYS A 104 -20.96 -17.62 -2.59
CA LYS A 104 -22.41 -17.86 -2.67
C LYS A 104 -22.83 -19.30 -2.37
N VAL A 105 -21.87 -20.23 -2.29
CA VAL A 105 -22.11 -21.69 -2.16
C VAL A 105 -21.79 -22.21 -0.74
N LYS A 106 -21.50 -21.33 0.22
CA LYS A 106 -21.30 -21.70 1.64
C LYS A 106 -22.29 -20.99 2.56
#